data_AF-A0A7W1ZTU5-F1
#
_entry.id   AF-A0A7W1ZTU5-F1
#
_cell.length_a   1.000
_cell.length_b   1.000
_cell.length_c   1.000
_cell.angle_alpha   90.00
_cell.angle_beta   90.00
_cell.angle_gamma   90.00
#
_symmetry.space_group_name_H-M   'P 1'
#
loop_
_entity.id
_entity.type
_entity.pdbx_description
1 polymer ?
#
loop_
_entity_poly.entity_id
_entity_poly.type
_entity_poly.pdbx_seq_one_letter_code
_entity_poly.pdbx_strand_id
1 'polypeptide(L)'
;MRAILFVLFLSMLLPQATPAGEWVRSGINTNQPVWGVRGGLLWAIEPGGFRAQSEPRGLIRLGYPILSNGNYDLVNFIAIEPIVKGQKAFSELEHSRLDNRQGKRLWGSETQKEGSTNLWPGKLSTLSNGVEQLEVKVHVEPFDNGANVYLLISQRSDTPDEITLTIHSETNSAAMDYCILTATMGNMARTRELWLNDEMTNSLHLYPDYKGSNFTLHTIYPLDRLWRTASGDVLVAVTTDEDEPHTVFPFPGTFRWHYGGYKVTQFWKKPQGAFRKDLHTAVNARFTYWKRVQPIPGGISFENFELRERFYEGQQFVFGITRKTPAELGFKKSVSSP
;
A
#
# COMPACT_ATOMS: atom_id res chain seq x y z
N MET A 1 -45.64 -34.85 -43.46
CA MET A 1 -45.01 -34.38 -42.21
C MET A 1 -43.57 -34.84 -42.18
N ARG A 2 -42.60 -33.94 -42.35
CA ARG A 2 -41.16 -34.23 -42.16
C ARG A 2 -40.74 -33.61 -40.84
N ALA A 3 -40.31 -34.43 -39.89
CA ALA A 3 -39.78 -33.97 -38.61
C ALA A 3 -38.29 -33.64 -38.80
N ILE A 4 -37.92 -32.39 -38.51
CA ILE A 4 -36.53 -31.92 -38.49
C ILE A 4 -36.01 -32.10 -37.06
N LEU A 5 -34.98 -32.93 -36.90
CA LEU A 5 -34.30 -33.17 -35.65
C LEU A 5 -33.31 -32.02 -35.40
N PHE A 6 -33.56 -31.19 -34.40
CA PHE A 6 -32.60 -30.18 -33.93
C PHE A 6 -31.59 -30.86 -32.98
N VAL A 7 -30.34 -30.97 -33.41
CA VAL A 7 -29.23 -31.37 -32.53
C VAL A 7 -28.70 -30.11 -31.85
N LEU A 8 -28.96 -29.99 -30.55
CA LEU A 8 -28.37 -28.97 -29.69
C LEU A 8 -26.91 -29.34 -29.41
N PHE A 9 -25.98 -28.56 -29.97
CA PHE A 9 -24.57 -28.59 -29.58
C PHE A 9 -24.42 -27.90 -28.22
N LEU A 10 -24.18 -28.69 -27.17
CA LEU A 10 -23.79 -28.20 -25.86
C LEU A 10 -22.29 -27.89 -25.90
N SER A 11 -21.91 -26.64 -26.15
CA SER A 11 -20.53 -26.18 -26.03
C SER A 11 -20.13 -26.15 -24.55
N MET A 12 -19.37 -27.14 -24.11
CA MET A 12 -18.65 -27.08 -22.84
C MET A 12 -17.64 -25.93 -22.92
N LEU A 13 -17.95 -24.81 -22.26
CA LEU A 13 -16.99 -23.75 -21.96
C LEU A 13 -15.95 -24.32 -21.00
N LEU A 14 -14.82 -24.76 -21.54
CA LEU A 14 -13.62 -24.99 -20.74
C LEU A 14 -13.24 -23.65 -20.09
N PRO A 15 -12.94 -23.61 -18.78
CA PRO A 15 -12.44 -22.39 -18.15
C PRO A 15 -11.16 -21.97 -18.89
N GLN A 16 -11.18 -20.77 -19.47
CA GLN A 16 -9.98 -20.19 -20.05
C GLN A 16 -8.93 -20.08 -18.94
N ALA A 17 -7.77 -20.68 -19.15
CA ALA A 17 -6.64 -20.51 -18.26
C ALA A 17 -6.37 -19.00 -18.13
N THR A 18 -6.39 -18.50 -16.90
CA THR A 18 -6.02 -17.12 -16.62
C THR A 18 -4.59 -16.91 -17.14
N PRO A 19 -4.31 -15.84 -17.91
CA PRO A 19 -2.97 -15.60 -18.42
C PRO A 19 -1.96 -15.59 -17.27
N ALA A 20 -0.82 -16.26 -17.45
CA ALA A 20 0.27 -16.24 -16.49
C ALA A 20 0.72 -14.78 -16.27
N GLY A 21 1.02 -14.43 -15.02
CA GLY A 21 1.50 -13.10 -14.68
C GLY A 21 2.89 -12.87 -15.25
N GLU A 22 3.15 -11.70 -15.81
CA GLU A 22 4.52 -11.31 -16.16
C GLU A 22 5.27 -10.87 -14.88
N TRP A 23 5.67 -11.84 -14.07
CA TRP A 23 6.25 -11.63 -12.75
C TRP A 23 7.60 -10.94 -12.79
N VAL A 24 7.78 -9.91 -11.98
CA VAL A 24 9.07 -9.33 -11.60
C VAL A 24 9.53 -10.02 -10.30
N ARG A 25 10.74 -10.58 -10.31
CA ARG A 25 11.29 -11.37 -9.19
C ARG A 25 12.77 -11.08 -8.99
N SER A 26 13.10 -10.67 -7.77
CA SER A 26 14.47 -10.35 -7.37
C SER A 26 15.45 -11.51 -7.58
N GLY A 27 16.62 -11.23 -8.15
CA GLY A 27 17.65 -12.22 -8.44
C GLY A 27 17.36 -13.12 -9.64
N ILE A 28 16.19 -13.02 -10.28
CA ILE A 28 15.81 -13.84 -11.45
C ILE A 28 15.78 -12.97 -12.71
N ASN A 29 14.95 -11.93 -12.72
CA ASN A 29 14.81 -11.02 -13.87
C ASN A 29 15.01 -9.56 -13.50
N THR A 30 15.46 -9.30 -12.27
CA THR A 30 15.99 -8.01 -11.81
C THR A 30 17.11 -8.25 -10.82
N ASN A 31 18.13 -7.39 -10.82
CA ASN A 31 19.23 -7.41 -9.86
C ASN A 31 18.98 -6.51 -8.63
N GLN A 32 17.73 -6.10 -8.43
CA GLN A 32 17.27 -5.31 -7.30
C GLN A 32 16.23 -6.08 -6.48
N PRO A 33 16.06 -5.80 -5.19
CA PRO A 33 14.95 -6.31 -4.37
C PRO A 33 13.62 -5.64 -4.77
N VAL A 34 13.11 -6.02 -5.94
CA VAL A 34 11.84 -5.56 -6.52
C VAL A 34 11.02 -6.78 -6.92
N TRP A 35 9.73 -6.75 -6.63
CA TRP A 35 8.79 -7.82 -6.94
C TRP A 35 7.47 -7.28 -7.46
N GLY A 36 6.76 -8.12 -8.20
CA GLY A 36 5.33 -7.97 -8.45
C GLY A 36 4.90 -8.41 -9.83
N VAL A 37 3.82 -7.87 -10.38
CA VAL A 37 3.34 -8.17 -11.75
C VAL A 37 3.55 -6.97 -12.65
N ARG A 38 4.22 -7.16 -13.81
CA ARG A 38 4.42 -6.07 -14.77
C ARG A 38 3.07 -5.55 -15.28
N GLY A 39 2.92 -4.22 -15.29
CA GLY A 39 1.69 -3.53 -15.69
C GLY A 39 0.76 -3.22 -14.51
N GLY A 40 0.99 -3.83 -13.34
CA GLY A 40 0.29 -3.54 -12.10
C GLY A 40 1.19 -2.87 -11.06
N LEU A 41 0.94 -3.16 -9.79
CA LEU A 41 1.72 -2.69 -8.65
C LEU A 41 3.03 -3.49 -8.53
N LEU A 42 4.15 -2.77 -8.49
CA LEU A 42 5.45 -3.31 -8.09
C LEU A 42 5.82 -2.76 -6.72
N TRP A 43 6.52 -3.57 -5.94
CA TRP A 43 7.02 -3.16 -4.64
C TRP A 43 8.48 -3.52 -4.44
N ALA A 44 9.16 -2.75 -3.61
CA ALA A 44 10.59 -2.90 -3.37
C ALA A 44 10.95 -2.61 -1.91
N ILE A 45 12.16 -3.02 -1.52
CA ILE A 45 12.82 -2.61 -0.28
C ILE A 45 14.24 -2.11 -0.62
N GLU A 46 14.94 -1.44 0.29
CA GLU A 46 16.32 -1.01 0.00
C GLU A 46 17.24 -2.21 -0.34
N PRO A 47 18.12 -2.11 -1.35
CA PRO A 47 18.43 -0.92 -2.17
C PRO A 47 17.53 -0.67 -3.40
N GLY A 48 16.58 -1.55 -3.71
CA GLY A 48 15.69 -1.39 -4.87
C GLY A 48 14.67 -0.26 -4.66
N GLY A 49 14.19 0.36 -5.72
CA GLY A 49 13.26 1.49 -5.65
C GLY A 49 12.78 1.91 -7.03
N PHE A 50 12.07 3.03 -7.11
CA PHE A 50 11.42 3.51 -8.34
C PHE A 50 11.93 4.88 -8.79
N ARG A 51 12.74 5.55 -7.96
CA ARG A 51 13.40 6.81 -8.29
C ARG A 51 14.91 6.69 -8.25
N ALA A 52 15.58 7.50 -9.07
CA ALA A 52 17.04 7.60 -9.08
C ALA A 52 17.62 8.26 -7.81
N GLN A 53 16.81 9.01 -7.09
CA GLN A 53 17.18 9.61 -5.81
C GLN A 53 17.10 8.55 -4.70
N SER A 54 17.96 8.65 -3.68
CA SER A 54 17.87 7.77 -2.51
C SER A 54 16.51 7.92 -1.83
N GLU A 55 15.68 6.89 -1.94
CA GLU A 55 14.46 6.72 -1.16
C GLU A 55 14.82 6.32 0.29
N PRO A 56 14.01 6.67 1.31
CA PRO A 56 14.30 6.31 2.69
C PRO A 56 14.40 4.81 2.92
N ARG A 57 15.10 4.44 3.98
CA ARG A 57 15.21 3.05 4.47
C ARG A 57 14.06 2.71 5.41
N GLY A 58 13.83 1.41 5.61
CA GLY A 58 12.86 0.92 6.60
C GLY A 58 11.42 1.00 6.10
N LEU A 59 11.24 1.13 4.78
CA LEU A 59 9.97 1.29 4.11
C LEU A 59 9.84 0.25 3.00
N ILE A 60 8.62 -0.24 2.79
CA ILE A 60 8.24 -0.91 1.55
C ILE A 60 7.89 0.19 0.55
N ARG A 61 8.50 0.15 -0.62
CA ARG A 61 8.41 1.16 -1.67
C ARG A 61 7.37 0.68 -2.67
N LEU A 62 6.40 1.51 -3.02
CA LEU A 62 5.31 1.14 -3.93
C LEU A 62 5.40 1.94 -5.22
N GLY A 63 5.65 1.23 -6.32
CA GLY A 63 5.72 1.77 -7.67
C GLY A 63 4.53 1.34 -8.49
N TYR A 64 4.05 2.24 -9.35
CA TYR A 64 2.95 1.97 -10.27
C TYR A 64 3.28 2.58 -11.64
N PRO A 65 2.83 2.01 -12.78
CA PRO A 65 3.21 2.48 -14.12
C PRO A 65 2.47 3.77 -14.51
N ILE A 66 2.74 4.86 -13.78
CA ILE A 66 1.99 6.13 -13.83
C ILE A 66 2.50 7.15 -14.83
N LEU A 67 3.67 6.93 -15.41
CA LEU A 67 4.26 7.87 -16.36
C LEU A 67 3.62 7.71 -17.75
N SER A 68 3.64 8.78 -18.55
CA SER A 68 3.02 8.82 -19.88
C SER A 68 3.58 7.79 -20.88
N ASN A 69 4.82 7.34 -20.66
CA ASN A 69 5.47 6.29 -21.43
C ASN A 69 5.23 4.86 -20.87
N GLY A 70 4.38 4.72 -19.84
CA GLY A 70 4.09 3.45 -19.17
C GLY A 70 5.14 3.02 -18.14
N ASN A 71 6.17 3.84 -17.88
CA ASN A 71 7.17 3.54 -16.86
C ASN A 71 6.61 3.70 -15.44
N TYR A 72 7.28 3.03 -14.51
CA TYR A 72 7.02 3.12 -13.08
C TYR A 72 7.57 4.42 -12.49
N ASP A 73 6.84 4.97 -11.53
CA ASP A 73 7.34 5.95 -10.57
C ASP A 73 6.84 5.57 -9.19
N LEU A 74 7.51 6.07 -8.15
CA LEU A 74 7.11 5.91 -6.77
C LEU A 74 5.76 6.61 -6.53
N VAL A 75 4.83 5.90 -5.90
CA VAL A 75 3.52 6.45 -5.51
C VAL A 75 3.42 6.62 -4.00
N ASN A 76 3.86 5.61 -3.24
CA ASN A 76 3.75 5.61 -1.79
C ASN A 76 4.80 4.71 -1.13
N PHE A 77 4.89 4.80 0.19
CA PHE A 77 5.64 3.89 1.05
C PHE A 77 4.71 3.24 2.06
N ILE A 78 5.01 2.01 2.50
CA ILE A 78 4.43 1.41 3.70
C ILE A 78 5.50 1.37 4.80
N ALA A 79 5.23 2.07 5.90
CA ALA A 79 5.98 1.95 7.15
C ALA A 79 5.40 0.84 8.03
N ILE A 80 6.26 0.23 8.85
CA ILE A 80 5.90 -0.83 9.80
C ILE A 80 6.10 -0.25 11.20
N GLU A 81 5.01 -0.13 11.95
CA GLU A 81 4.97 0.65 13.17
C GLU A 81 4.31 -0.14 14.31
N PRO A 82 5.06 -1.04 14.98
CA PRO A 82 4.52 -1.80 16.10
C PRO A 82 4.35 -0.92 17.34
N ILE A 83 3.31 -1.20 18.11
CA ILE A 83 3.03 -0.57 19.40
C ILE A 83 3.13 -1.66 20.47
N VAL A 84 4.03 -1.47 21.42
CA VAL A 84 4.22 -2.37 22.57
C VAL A 84 3.99 -1.56 23.83
N LYS A 85 2.99 -1.94 24.64
CA LYS A 85 2.62 -1.24 25.88
C LYS A 85 2.41 0.26 25.66
N GLY A 86 1.71 0.61 24.58
CA GLY A 86 1.46 2.00 24.16
C GLY A 86 2.66 2.74 23.56
N GLN A 87 3.85 2.13 23.48
CA GLN A 87 5.03 2.74 22.86
C GLN A 87 5.13 2.38 21.38
N LYS A 88 4.94 3.39 20.53
CA LYS A 88 5.03 3.24 19.07
C LYS A 88 6.49 3.28 18.61
N ALA A 89 6.85 2.29 17.80
CA ALA A 89 8.11 2.18 17.08
C ALA A 89 7.93 2.56 15.61
N PHE A 90 9.03 2.90 14.93
CA PHE A 90 8.99 3.45 13.57
C PHE A 90 10.07 2.83 12.70
N SER A 91 9.67 2.04 11.69
CA SER A 91 10.63 1.38 10.81
C SER A 91 11.49 2.38 10.01
N GLU A 92 10.96 3.54 9.63
CA GLU A 92 11.73 4.57 8.92
C GLU A 92 12.64 5.39 9.86
N LEU A 93 12.18 5.68 11.07
CA LEU A 93 12.78 6.72 11.90
C LEU A 93 13.81 6.19 12.91
N GLU A 94 13.63 4.96 13.39
CA GLU A 94 14.58 4.33 14.31
C GLU A 94 15.94 4.10 13.65
N HIS A 95 17.01 4.18 14.43
CA HIS A 95 18.33 3.80 13.94
C HIS A 95 18.45 2.27 13.94
N SER A 96 19.09 1.74 12.89
CA SER A 96 19.47 0.34 12.86
C SER A 96 20.63 0.10 13.83
N ARG A 97 20.50 -0.95 14.65
CA ARG A 97 21.59 -1.46 15.49
C ARG A 97 22.59 -2.28 14.68
N LEU A 98 22.23 -2.69 13.46
CA LEU A 98 23.09 -3.49 12.58
C LEU A 98 24.14 -2.62 11.84
N ASP A 99 23.83 -1.36 11.54
CA ASP A 99 24.75 -0.48 10.79
C ASP A 99 24.68 1.01 11.16
N ASN A 100 23.96 1.38 12.22
CA ASN A 100 23.86 2.73 12.76
C ASN A 100 23.37 3.82 11.78
N ARG A 101 22.66 3.43 10.71
CA ARG A 101 21.96 4.38 9.82
C ARG A 101 20.49 4.55 10.25
N GLN A 102 19.86 5.66 9.86
CA GLN A 102 18.42 5.85 10.05
C GLN A 102 17.60 4.85 9.20
N GLY A 103 16.53 4.33 9.78
CA GLY A 103 15.65 3.28 9.24
C GLY A 103 16.09 1.88 9.68
N LYS A 104 15.15 0.99 9.98
CA LYS A 104 15.40 -0.44 10.23
C LYS A 104 15.74 -1.16 8.92
N ARG A 105 16.57 -2.19 9.00
CA ARG A 105 16.83 -3.06 7.84
C ARG A 105 15.61 -3.91 7.52
N LEU A 106 15.33 -4.02 6.23
CA LEU A 106 14.39 -4.98 5.64
C LEU A 106 15.17 -5.89 4.70
N TRP A 107 14.86 -7.19 4.69
CA TRP A 107 15.46 -8.13 3.74
C TRP A 107 14.49 -9.27 3.41
N GLY A 108 14.54 -9.74 2.17
CA GLY A 108 13.80 -10.91 1.73
C GLY A 108 14.62 -12.19 1.93
N SER A 109 14.03 -13.22 2.52
CA SER A 109 14.64 -14.56 2.61
C SER A 109 13.62 -15.62 3.01
N GLU A 110 13.83 -16.88 2.62
CA GLU A 110 13.02 -18.00 3.15
C GLU A 110 13.35 -18.30 4.62
N THR A 111 14.63 -18.24 4.98
CA THR A 111 15.13 -18.46 6.35
C THR A 111 16.06 -17.32 6.76
N GLN A 112 16.03 -16.95 8.04
CA GLN A 112 16.94 -15.94 8.60
C GLN A 112 18.35 -16.54 8.64
N LYS A 113 19.16 -16.28 7.60
CA LYS A 113 20.58 -16.64 7.58
C LYS A 113 21.42 -15.37 7.54
N GLU A 114 22.35 -15.25 8.48
CA GLU A 114 23.39 -14.22 8.43
C GLU A 114 24.11 -14.26 7.08
N GLY A 115 24.26 -13.09 6.45
CA GLY A 115 24.94 -12.96 5.15
C GLY A 115 24.07 -13.24 3.91
N SER A 116 22.75 -13.46 4.04
CA SER A 116 21.87 -13.58 2.88
C SER A 116 21.86 -12.29 2.05
N THR A 117 21.91 -12.42 0.72
CA THR A 117 21.70 -11.28 -0.18
C THR A 117 20.24 -10.81 -0.06
N ASN A 118 19.96 -9.52 -0.33
CA ASN A 118 18.57 -9.05 -0.45
C ASN A 118 17.88 -9.54 -1.74
N LEU A 119 18.55 -10.39 -2.54
CA LEU A 119 18.07 -10.89 -3.83
C LEU A 119 17.37 -12.24 -3.66
N TRP A 120 16.23 -12.22 -2.97
CA TRP A 120 15.38 -13.39 -2.80
C TRP A 120 14.19 -13.34 -3.78
N PRO A 121 14.02 -14.30 -4.71
CA PRO A 121 12.97 -14.23 -5.73
C PRO A 121 11.54 -14.42 -5.25
N GLY A 122 11.34 -14.81 -3.99
CA GLY A 122 10.03 -15.27 -3.51
C GLY A 122 9.65 -16.64 -4.05
N LYS A 123 8.58 -17.19 -3.48
CA LYS A 123 7.96 -18.44 -3.90
C LYS A 123 6.81 -18.13 -4.86
N LEU A 124 6.94 -18.58 -6.10
CA LEU A 124 5.84 -18.55 -7.07
C LEU A 124 5.09 -19.88 -6.98
N SER A 125 3.77 -19.82 -6.89
CA SER A 125 2.90 -21.00 -6.80
C SER A 125 1.63 -20.79 -7.63
N THR A 126 0.97 -21.88 -7.98
CA THR A 126 -0.34 -21.85 -8.65
C THR A 126 -1.39 -22.33 -7.67
N LEU A 127 -2.43 -21.53 -7.48
CA LEU A 127 -3.56 -21.85 -6.62
C LEU A 127 -4.49 -22.85 -7.32
N SER A 128 -5.40 -23.47 -6.56
CA SER A 128 -6.33 -24.48 -7.09
C SER A 128 -7.24 -23.98 -8.22
N ASN A 129 -7.48 -22.67 -8.29
CA ASN A 129 -8.26 -22.01 -9.33
C ASN A 129 -7.41 -21.58 -10.55
N GLY A 130 -6.14 -21.98 -10.62
CA GLY A 130 -5.22 -21.65 -11.72
C GLY A 130 -4.56 -20.28 -11.60
N VAL A 131 -4.91 -19.46 -10.61
CA VAL A 131 -4.28 -18.14 -10.39
C VAL A 131 -2.89 -18.33 -9.83
N GLU A 132 -1.91 -17.62 -10.40
CA GLU A 132 -0.56 -17.61 -9.87
C GLU A 132 -0.45 -16.64 -8.69
N GLN A 133 0.32 -17.02 -7.68
CA GLN A 133 0.61 -16.21 -6.51
C GLN A 133 2.11 -16.20 -6.22
N LEU A 134 2.68 -14.99 -6.16
CA LEU A 134 4.02 -14.75 -5.66
C LEU A 134 3.93 -14.41 -4.17
N GLU A 135 4.76 -15.05 -3.35
CA GLU A 135 4.90 -14.77 -1.92
C GLU A 135 6.36 -14.50 -1.56
N VAL A 136 6.59 -13.44 -0.80
CA VAL A 136 7.92 -13.05 -0.31
C VAL A 136 7.85 -12.81 1.19
N LYS A 137 8.66 -13.56 1.95
CA LYS A 137 8.89 -13.28 3.36
C LYS A 137 9.90 -12.15 3.50
N VAL A 138 9.47 -11.04 4.11
CA VAL A 138 10.28 -9.85 4.39
C VAL A 138 10.49 -9.76 5.88
N HIS A 139 11.73 -9.91 6.32
CA HIS A 139 12.11 -9.73 7.70
C HIS A 139 12.32 -8.24 8.00
N VAL A 140 12.04 -7.87 9.25
CA VAL A 140 12.29 -6.54 9.79
C VAL A 140 13.31 -6.66 10.92
N GLU A 141 14.31 -5.80 10.92
CA GLU A 141 15.20 -5.69 12.08
C GLU A 141 14.38 -5.41 13.36
N PRO A 142 14.70 -6.07 14.49
CA PRO A 142 13.99 -5.85 15.75
C PRO A 142 13.94 -4.37 16.17
N PHE A 143 12.77 -3.98 16.68
CA PHE A 143 12.48 -2.63 17.13
C PHE A 143 12.98 -2.38 18.55
N ASP A 144 13.25 -1.10 18.85
CA ASP A 144 13.76 -0.71 20.16
C ASP A 144 12.73 -0.94 21.29
N ASN A 145 11.43 -0.92 20.97
CA ASN A 145 10.34 -1.24 21.90
C ASN A 145 10.16 -2.75 22.18
N GLY A 146 11.01 -3.60 21.59
CA GLY A 146 11.00 -5.06 21.78
C GLY A 146 10.14 -5.84 20.79
N ALA A 147 9.43 -5.18 19.87
CA ALA A 147 8.74 -5.88 18.79
C ALA A 147 9.75 -6.51 17.81
N ASN A 148 9.46 -7.73 17.37
CA ASN A 148 10.19 -8.42 16.32
C ASN A 148 9.18 -9.09 15.38
N VAL A 149 9.14 -8.64 14.13
CA VAL A 149 8.10 -9.04 13.17
C VAL A 149 8.70 -9.36 11.81
N TYR A 150 7.96 -10.15 11.05
CA TYR A 150 8.16 -10.27 9.61
C TYR A 150 6.82 -10.12 8.89
N LEU A 151 6.89 -9.80 7.60
CA LEU A 151 5.73 -9.77 6.72
C LEU A 151 5.81 -10.90 5.71
N LEU A 152 4.70 -11.57 5.45
CA LEU A 152 4.50 -12.29 4.19
C LEU A 152 3.77 -11.35 3.24
N ILE A 153 4.47 -10.93 2.19
CA ILE A 153 3.91 -10.07 1.15
C ILE A 153 3.55 -10.98 -0.03
N SER A 154 2.27 -11.03 -0.39
CA SER A 154 1.79 -11.82 -1.51
C SER A 154 1.04 -10.99 -2.53
N GLN A 155 1.12 -11.42 -3.79
CA GLN A 155 0.41 -10.81 -4.91
C GLN A 155 -0.09 -11.91 -5.84
N ARG A 156 -1.27 -11.71 -6.42
CA ARG A 156 -1.92 -12.65 -7.32
C ARG A 156 -1.96 -12.11 -8.73
N SER A 157 -1.89 -12.99 -9.73
CA SER A 157 -1.93 -12.58 -11.14
C SER A 157 -3.30 -12.01 -11.57
N ASP A 158 -4.38 -12.35 -10.87
CA ASP A 158 -5.74 -11.86 -11.16
C ASP A 158 -6.06 -10.50 -10.50
N THR A 159 -5.20 -10.03 -9.60
CA THR A 159 -5.32 -8.75 -8.89
C THR A 159 -3.96 -8.04 -8.87
N PRO A 160 -3.38 -7.74 -10.05
CA PRO A 160 -2.01 -7.23 -10.16
C PRO A 160 -1.82 -5.84 -9.55
N ASP A 161 -2.90 -5.11 -9.25
CA ASP A 161 -2.90 -3.81 -8.61
C ASP A 161 -2.82 -3.86 -7.08
N GLU A 162 -2.86 -5.06 -6.49
CA GLU A 162 -2.96 -5.28 -5.05
C GLU A 162 -1.78 -6.09 -4.49
N ILE A 163 -1.41 -5.80 -3.25
CA ILE A 163 -0.54 -6.66 -2.43
C ILE A 163 -1.24 -6.97 -1.12
N THR A 164 -1.11 -8.21 -0.65
CA THR A 164 -1.53 -8.62 0.69
C THR A 164 -0.31 -8.61 1.61
N LEU A 165 -0.41 -7.87 2.71
CA LEU A 165 0.59 -7.75 3.75
C LEU A 165 0.10 -8.54 4.97
N THR A 166 0.70 -9.71 5.21
CA THR A 166 0.38 -10.54 6.38
C THR A 166 1.44 -10.34 7.44
N ILE A 167 1.03 -9.95 8.65
CA ILE A 167 1.94 -9.65 9.75
C ILE A 167 2.08 -10.86 10.66
N HIS A 168 3.33 -11.22 10.96
CA HIS A 168 3.67 -12.27 11.88
C HIS A 168 4.63 -11.77 12.95
N SER A 169 4.47 -12.29 14.16
CA SER A 169 5.38 -12.06 15.26
C SER A 169 6.44 -13.17 15.31
N GLU A 170 7.71 -12.78 15.43
CA GLU A 170 8.76 -13.74 15.77
C GLU A 170 8.57 -14.24 17.22
N THR A 171 9.09 -15.42 17.54
CA THR A 171 8.89 -16.09 18.84
C THR A 171 9.45 -15.30 20.03
N ASN A 172 10.44 -14.45 19.80
CA ASN A 172 11.09 -13.60 20.81
C ASN A 172 10.53 -12.17 20.85
N SER A 173 9.47 -11.87 20.09
CA SER A 173 8.85 -10.55 20.05
C SER A 173 8.09 -10.23 21.35
N ALA A 174 8.14 -8.97 21.78
CA ALA A 174 7.24 -8.49 22.81
C ALA A 174 5.78 -8.51 22.31
N ALA A 175 4.83 -8.74 23.23
CA ALA A 175 3.40 -8.67 22.92
C ALA A 175 3.02 -7.26 22.41
N MET A 176 2.45 -7.20 21.21
CA MET A 176 2.06 -5.95 20.56
C MET A 176 0.58 -5.63 20.82
N ASP A 177 0.29 -4.36 21.06
CA ASP A 177 -1.07 -3.81 21.04
C ASP A 177 -1.58 -3.68 19.59
N TYR A 178 -0.69 -3.20 18.71
CA TYR A 178 -0.90 -2.99 17.28
C TYR A 178 0.39 -3.25 16.52
N CYS A 179 0.28 -3.65 15.26
CA CYS A 179 1.34 -3.49 14.27
C CYS A 179 0.74 -2.76 13.08
N ILE A 180 0.95 -1.45 13.03
CA ILE A 180 0.31 -0.58 12.04
C ILE A 180 1.15 -0.61 10.77
N LEU A 181 0.49 -0.82 9.63
CA LEU A 181 1.08 -0.64 8.31
C LEU A 181 0.60 0.69 7.75
N THR A 182 1.51 1.67 7.72
CA THR A 182 1.15 3.06 7.42
C THR A 182 1.55 3.42 6.00
N ALA A 183 0.57 3.74 5.16
CA ALA A 183 0.85 4.38 3.88
C ALA A 183 1.25 5.84 4.14
N THR A 184 2.56 6.11 4.12
CA THR A 184 3.19 7.30 4.77
C THR A 184 3.69 8.38 3.80
N MET A 185 3.26 8.34 2.54
CA MET A 185 3.71 9.31 1.52
C MET A 185 2.58 9.94 0.73
N GLY A 186 1.42 10.14 1.37
CA GLY A 186 0.28 10.84 0.76
C GLY A 186 0.63 12.23 0.19
N ASN A 187 1.77 12.81 0.55
CA ASN A 187 2.28 14.09 0.04
C ASN A 187 3.25 14.01 -1.16
N MET A 188 3.35 12.87 -1.85
CA MET A 188 3.86 12.84 -3.23
C MET A 188 2.71 13.07 -4.21
N ALA A 189 1.72 12.16 -4.20
CA ALA A 189 0.49 12.29 -4.98
C ALA A 189 -0.45 13.41 -4.50
N ARG A 190 -0.15 14.07 -3.36
CA ARG A 190 -0.98 15.11 -2.75
C ARG A 190 -2.42 14.63 -2.54
N THR A 191 -2.55 13.53 -1.81
CA THR A 191 -3.85 12.93 -1.46
C THR A 191 -4.61 13.86 -0.52
N ARG A 192 -5.81 14.28 -0.93
CA ARG A 192 -6.67 15.18 -0.15
C ARG A 192 -8.06 14.66 0.08
N GLU A 193 -8.52 13.70 -0.71
CA GLU A 193 -9.86 13.14 -0.62
C GLU A 193 -9.77 11.76 0.05
N LEU A 194 -10.52 11.55 1.12
CA LEU A 194 -10.73 10.27 1.79
C LEU A 194 -12.15 9.79 1.47
N TRP A 195 -12.26 8.58 0.93
CA TRP A 195 -13.53 8.00 0.49
C TRP A 195 -14.01 6.99 1.52
N LEU A 196 -15.16 7.29 2.11
CA LEU A 196 -15.86 6.51 3.13
C LEU A 196 -17.16 5.96 2.56
N ASN A 197 -17.97 5.28 3.38
CA ASN A 197 -19.19 4.66 2.87
C ASN A 197 -20.30 5.64 2.50
N ASP A 198 -20.38 6.76 3.22
CA ASP A 198 -21.45 7.74 3.15
C ASP A 198 -20.97 9.11 2.71
N GLU A 199 -19.66 9.33 2.64
CA GLU A 199 -19.08 10.61 2.26
C GLU A 199 -17.70 10.51 1.60
N MET A 200 -17.32 11.60 0.93
CA MET A 200 -15.93 11.92 0.66
C MET A 200 -15.54 13.08 1.56
N THR A 201 -14.51 12.90 2.38
CA THR A 201 -13.98 13.95 3.24
C THR A 201 -12.68 14.53 2.65
N ASN A 202 -12.56 15.87 2.60
CA ASN A 202 -11.36 16.53 2.14
C ASN A 202 -10.46 17.00 3.30
N SER A 203 -9.15 16.82 3.19
CA SER A 203 -8.15 17.27 4.16
C SER A 203 -8.20 18.79 4.47
N LEU A 204 -8.58 19.62 3.49
CA LEU A 204 -8.78 21.06 3.66
C LEU A 204 -9.95 21.38 4.60
N HIS A 205 -10.98 20.54 4.63
CA HIS A 205 -12.12 20.69 5.54
C HIS A 205 -11.84 20.06 6.91
N LEU A 206 -11.06 18.98 6.97
CA LEU A 206 -10.67 18.36 8.24
C LEU A 206 -9.72 19.22 9.07
N TYR A 207 -8.85 19.98 8.39
CA TYR A 207 -7.78 20.73 9.04
C TYR A 207 -7.67 22.16 8.47
N PRO A 208 -8.74 22.96 8.49
CA PRO A 208 -8.82 24.23 7.75
C PRO A 208 -7.74 25.23 8.18
N ASP A 209 -7.50 25.32 9.48
CA ASP A 209 -6.61 26.32 10.07
C ASP A 209 -5.18 25.82 10.28
N TYR A 210 -4.90 24.54 10.00
CA TYR A 210 -3.57 23.99 10.26
C TYR A 210 -2.55 24.48 9.24
N LYS A 211 -1.48 25.12 9.74
CA LYS A 211 -0.35 25.64 8.95
C LYS A 211 1.02 25.27 9.54
N GLY A 212 1.04 24.38 10.53
CA GLY A 212 2.26 23.93 11.21
C GLY A 212 3.12 22.97 10.37
N SER A 213 4.38 22.80 10.78
CA SER A 213 5.35 21.90 10.14
C SER A 213 5.24 20.43 10.58
N ASN A 214 4.55 20.19 11.71
CA ASN A 214 4.33 18.86 12.29
C ASN A 214 3.18 18.12 11.59
N PHE A 215 2.93 16.87 12.00
CA PHE A 215 1.67 16.18 11.67
C PHE A 215 0.50 16.79 12.45
N THR A 216 -0.68 16.79 11.84
CA THR A 216 -1.93 16.95 12.60
C THR A 216 -2.14 15.73 13.52
N LEU A 217 -3.05 15.87 14.49
CA LEU A 217 -3.60 14.69 15.16
C LEU A 217 -4.31 13.79 14.14
N HIS A 218 -4.40 12.49 14.45
CA HIS A 218 -5.17 11.56 13.63
C HIS A 218 -6.67 11.80 13.81
N THR A 219 -7.38 11.87 12.68
CA THR A 219 -8.83 11.68 12.62
C THR A 219 -9.10 10.19 12.41
N ILE A 220 -10.02 9.63 13.19
CA ILE A 220 -10.33 8.20 13.21
C ILE A 220 -11.77 7.97 12.72
N TYR A 221 -11.93 7.00 11.82
CA TYR A 221 -13.22 6.59 11.28
C TYR A 221 -13.49 5.12 11.64
N PRO A 222 -14.53 4.83 12.43
CA PRO A 222 -14.86 3.46 12.84
C PRO A 222 -15.36 2.59 11.69
N LEU A 223 -15.41 1.28 11.92
CA LEU A 223 -15.75 0.24 10.95
C LEU A 223 -17.06 0.50 10.18
N ASP A 224 -18.07 1.05 10.85
CA ASP A 224 -19.39 1.36 10.31
C ASP A 224 -19.42 2.57 9.35
N ARG A 225 -18.33 3.35 9.31
CA ARG A 225 -18.09 4.42 8.32
C ARG A 225 -17.30 3.94 7.10
N LEU A 226 -16.79 2.70 7.11
CA LEU A 226 -15.97 2.17 6.01
C LEU A 226 -16.84 1.50 4.95
N TRP A 227 -16.46 1.65 3.68
CA TRP A 227 -17.22 1.09 2.56
C TRP A 227 -17.23 -0.44 2.59
N ARG A 228 -18.34 -1.01 2.13
CA ARG A 228 -18.53 -2.45 1.93
C ARG A 228 -18.66 -2.72 0.45
N THR A 229 -17.77 -3.52 -0.10
CA THR A 229 -17.87 -3.98 -1.49
C THR A 229 -19.05 -4.93 -1.65
N ALA A 230 -19.42 -5.26 -2.90
CA ALA A 230 -20.43 -6.27 -3.17
C ALA A 230 -20.04 -7.67 -2.63
N SER A 231 -18.74 -7.96 -2.54
CA SER A 231 -18.19 -9.17 -1.90
C SER A 231 -18.15 -9.11 -0.37
N GLY A 232 -18.61 -8.02 0.25
CA GLY A 232 -18.60 -7.86 1.71
C GLY A 232 -17.24 -7.47 2.31
N ASP A 233 -16.24 -7.16 1.48
CA ASP A 233 -14.94 -6.68 1.94
C ASP A 233 -15.06 -5.27 2.52
N VAL A 234 -14.20 -4.93 3.48
CA VAL A 234 -14.00 -3.54 3.92
C VAL A 234 -13.08 -2.85 2.92
N LEU A 235 -13.45 -1.66 2.48
CA LEU A 235 -12.62 -0.83 1.62
C LEU A 235 -12.63 0.62 2.11
N VAL A 236 -11.48 1.27 2.04
CA VAL A 236 -11.32 2.72 2.23
C VAL A 236 -10.29 3.21 1.22
N ALA A 237 -10.51 4.38 0.63
CA ALA A 237 -9.63 4.87 -0.43
C ALA A 237 -9.23 6.33 -0.23
N VAL A 238 -8.11 6.70 -0.82
CA VAL A 238 -7.66 8.10 -0.93
C VAL A 238 -7.30 8.46 -2.37
N THR A 239 -7.60 9.70 -2.74
CA THR A 239 -7.23 10.29 -4.03
C THR A 239 -6.67 11.70 -3.84
N THR A 240 -5.95 12.19 -4.85
CA THR A 240 -5.72 13.64 -5.00
C THR A 240 -6.99 14.32 -5.49
N ASP A 241 -7.17 15.59 -5.12
CA ASP A 241 -8.22 16.46 -5.64
C ASP A 241 -7.82 17.18 -6.93
N GLU A 242 -6.59 16.98 -7.42
CA GLU A 242 -6.07 17.58 -8.64
C GLU A 242 -6.37 16.69 -9.86
N ASP A 243 -6.81 17.29 -10.96
CA ASP A 243 -7.07 16.55 -12.22
C ASP A 243 -5.76 16.14 -12.90
N GLU A 244 -4.80 17.07 -12.96
CA GLU A 244 -3.50 16.87 -13.61
C GLU A 244 -2.33 17.07 -12.62
N PRO A 245 -2.15 16.17 -11.65
CA PRO A 245 -1.14 16.33 -10.59
C PRO A 245 0.30 16.38 -11.13
N HIS A 246 0.55 15.88 -12.34
CA HIS A 246 1.87 15.92 -12.96
C HIS A 246 2.35 17.32 -13.34
N THR A 247 1.43 18.30 -13.45
CA THR A 247 1.76 19.68 -13.84
C THR A 247 2.30 20.53 -12.70
N VAL A 248 2.18 20.05 -11.46
CA VAL A 248 2.56 20.81 -10.25
C VAL A 248 3.99 20.47 -9.83
N PHE A 249 4.87 21.47 -9.88
CA PHE A 249 6.25 21.37 -9.42
C PHE A 249 6.41 22.03 -8.04
N PRO A 250 6.53 21.26 -6.95
CA PRO A 250 6.51 21.85 -5.62
C PRO A 250 7.78 22.64 -5.26
N PHE A 251 8.87 22.37 -5.98
CA PHE A 251 10.16 23.05 -5.83
C PHE A 251 10.61 23.53 -7.21
N PRO A 252 10.38 24.82 -7.56
CA PRO A 252 10.72 25.37 -8.86
C PRO A 252 12.17 25.05 -9.29
N GLY A 253 12.34 24.62 -10.53
CA GLY A 253 13.65 24.24 -11.08
C GLY A 253 14.19 22.87 -10.64
N THR A 254 13.41 22.06 -9.90
CA THR A 254 13.82 20.70 -9.49
C THR A 254 12.69 19.69 -9.62
N PHE A 255 13.02 18.41 -9.77
CA PHE A 255 12.07 17.29 -9.70
C PHE A 255 11.88 16.75 -8.27
N ARG A 256 12.37 17.47 -7.25
CA ARG A 256 12.24 17.04 -5.86
C ARG A 256 10.76 17.10 -5.46
N TRP A 257 10.24 16.02 -4.89
CA TRP A 257 8.81 15.87 -4.52
C TRP A 257 7.81 16.02 -5.68
N HIS A 258 8.28 16.15 -6.93
CA HIS A 258 7.41 16.13 -8.09
C HIS A 258 6.78 14.74 -8.23
N TYR A 259 5.48 14.69 -8.50
CA TYR A 259 4.75 13.49 -8.84
C TYR A 259 4.49 13.55 -10.33
N GLY A 260 5.13 12.70 -11.13
CA GLY A 260 5.10 12.81 -12.60
C GLY A 260 3.97 12.07 -13.29
N GLY A 261 3.11 11.39 -12.54
CA GLY A 261 2.13 10.48 -13.11
C GLY A 261 0.71 11.02 -13.19
N TYR A 262 -0.16 10.26 -13.85
CA TYR A 262 -1.60 10.50 -13.84
C TYR A 262 -2.23 10.22 -12.46
N LYS A 263 -3.45 10.69 -12.26
CA LYS A 263 -4.23 10.46 -11.03
C LYS A 263 -4.50 8.97 -10.78
N VAL A 264 -4.29 8.52 -9.55
CA VAL A 264 -4.57 7.14 -9.11
C VAL A 264 -5.41 7.12 -7.84
N THR A 265 -6.12 6.02 -7.63
CA THR A 265 -6.77 5.69 -6.35
C THR A 265 -5.89 4.74 -5.58
N GLN A 266 -5.65 5.05 -4.31
CA GLN A 266 -4.95 4.18 -3.37
C GLN A 266 -5.95 3.70 -2.33
N PHE A 267 -5.86 2.44 -1.89
CA PHE A 267 -6.83 1.91 -0.95
C PHE A 267 -6.26 0.88 0.01
N TRP A 268 -6.86 0.83 1.19
CA TRP A 268 -6.77 -0.31 2.08
C TRP A 268 -8.03 -1.16 1.95
N LYS A 269 -7.84 -2.47 1.86
CA LYS A 269 -8.91 -3.47 1.82
C LYS A 269 -8.68 -4.55 2.88
N LYS A 270 -9.77 -5.05 3.44
CA LYS A 270 -9.77 -6.17 4.37
C LYS A 270 -10.87 -7.15 3.96
N PRO A 271 -10.51 -8.39 3.58
CA PRO A 271 -11.49 -9.35 3.06
C PRO A 271 -12.64 -9.64 4.01
N GLN A 272 -13.81 -9.97 3.48
CA GLN A 272 -14.95 -10.42 4.28
C GLN A 272 -14.53 -11.56 5.23
N GLY A 273 -14.86 -11.43 6.51
CA GLY A 273 -14.52 -12.43 7.54
C GLY A 273 -13.08 -12.34 8.07
N ALA A 274 -12.24 -11.46 7.53
CA ALA A 274 -10.86 -11.26 7.97
C ALA A 274 -10.66 -10.03 8.87
N PHE A 275 -11.74 -9.41 9.36
CA PHE A 275 -11.73 -8.25 10.24
C PHE A 275 -12.57 -8.44 11.50
N ARG A 276 -12.20 -7.68 12.54
CA ARG A 276 -12.81 -7.58 13.85
C ARG A 276 -13.51 -6.24 14.01
N LYS A 277 -14.30 -6.13 15.06
CA LYS A 277 -15.11 -4.96 15.40
C LYS A 277 -14.29 -3.69 15.68
N ASP A 278 -13.01 -3.83 16.01
CA ASP A 278 -12.10 -2.72 16.30
C ASP A 278 -11.31 -2.24 15.07
N LEU A 279 -11.59 -2.76 13.87
CA LEU A 279 -11.04 -2.23 12.62
C LEU A 279 -11.50 -0.78 12.42
N HIS A 280 -10.57 0.12 12.11
CA HIS A 280 -10.86 1.52 11.84
C HIS A 280 -9.82 2.13 10.90
N THR A 281 -10.21 3.18 10.17
CA THR A 281 -9.26 3.99 9.42
C THR A 281 -8.76 5.13 10.27
N ALA A 282 -7.48 5.46 10.12
CA ALA A 282 -6.91 6.67 10.69
C ALA A 282 -6.15 7.45 9.61
N VAL A 283 -6.36 8.77 9.58
CA VAL A 283 -5.63 9.68 8.71
C VAL A 283 -5.06 10.84 9.51
N ASN A 284 -3.85 11.27 9.17
CA ASN A 284 -3.34 12.58 9.58
C ASN A 284 -2.78 13.31 8.37
N ALA A 285 -2.50 14.60 8.53
CA ALA A 285 -2.13 15.47 7.44
C ALA A 285 -0.94 16.36 7.81
N ARG A 286 -0.39 17.00 6.79
CA ARG A 286 0.67 18.01 6.93
C ARG A 286 0.48 19.13 5.94
N PHE A 287 0.96 20.31 6.33
CA PHE A 287 0.91 21.50 5.51
C PHE A 287 2.20 21.75 4.73
N THR A 288 3.33 21.23 5.21
CA THR A 288 4.65 21.38 4.57
C THR A 288 5.29 20.03 4.26
N TYR A 289 6.19 20.01 3.28
CA TYR A 289 6.97 18.81 2.95
C TYR A 289 7.83 18.30 4.12
N TRP A 290 8.16 17.01 4.13
CA TRP A 290 8.94 16.36 5.19
C TRP A 290 10.30 17.00 5.44
N LYS A 291 10.56 17.34 6.71
CA LYS A 291 11.75 18.07 7.18
C LYS A 291 11.98 19.39 6.42
N ARG A 292 10.91 20.03 5.92
CA ARG A 292 10.95 21.32 5.22
C ARG A 292 9.88 22.27 5.77
N VAL A 293 10.10 23.55 5.49
CA VAL A 293 9.13 24.63 5.71
C VAL A 293 8.30 24.96 4.46
N GLN A 294 8.63 24.35 3.31
CA GLN A 294 7.95 24.59 2.05
C GLN A 294 6.50 24.09 2.13
N PRO A 295 5.49 24.97 1.97
CA PRO A 295 4.10 24.55 1.89
C PRO A 295 3.85 23.62 0.72
N ILE A 296 2.95 22.66 0.92
CA ILE A 296 2.48 21.78 -0.15
C ILE A 296 1.56 22.62 -1.07
N PRO A 297 1.81 22.65 -2.39
CA PRO A 297 0.92 23.33 -3.33
C PRO A 297 -0.51 22.80 -3.22
N GLY A 298 -1.51 23.69 -3.16
CA GLY A 298 -2.91 23.32 -2.90
C GLY A 298 -3.26 23.20 -1.41
N GLY A 299 -2.29 23.36 -0.50
CA GLY A 299 -2.52 23.35 0.94
C GLY A 299 -2.34 21.98 1.57
N ILE A 300 -2.94 21.81 2.76
CA ILE A 300 -2.76 20.61 3.57
C ILE A 300 -3.18 19.35 2.80
N SER A 301 -2.47 18.25 3.02
CA SER A 301 -2.79 16.96 2.42
C SER A 301 -2.44 15.83 3.38
N PHE A 302 -3.11 14.70 3.22
CA PHE A 302 -2.89 13.53 4.07
C PHE A 302 -1.44 13.05 3.93
N GLU A 303 -0.76 12.82 5.06
CA GLU A 303 0.53 12.13 5.04
C GLU A 303 0.31 10.63 5.25
N ASN A 304 -0.31 10.30 6.38
CA ASN A 304 -0.50 8.92 6.81
C ASN A 304 -1.94 8.50 6.52
N PHE A 305 -2.08 7.39 5.81
CA PHE A 305 -3.33 6.71 5.54
C PHE A 305 -3.26 5.26 6.01
N GLU A 306 -4.08 4.93 7.00
CA GLU A 306 -3.91 3.72 7.80
C GLU A 306 -5.22 2.98 7.95
N LEU A 307 -5.17 1.65 7.87
CA LEU A 307 -6.24 0.76 8.30
C LEU A 307 -5.74 -0.03 9.50
N ARG A 308 -6.30 0.24 10.68
CA ARG A 308 -5.79 -0.23 11.97
C ARG A 308 -6.73 -1.24 12.59
N GLU A 309 -6.15 -2.25 13.21
CA GLU A 309 -6.82 -3.31 13.96
C GLU A 309 -5.86 -3.81 15.05
N ARG A 310 -6.37 -4.18 16.23
CA ARG A 310 -5.54 -4.72 17.31
C ARG A 310 -4.79 -5.95 16.82
N PHE A 311 -3.52 -6.04 17.21
CA PHE A 311 -2.64 -7.07 16.70
C PHE A 311 -3.17 -8.48 16.97
N TYR A 312 -3.07 -9.34 15.95
CA TYR A 312 -3.10 -10.78 16.09
C TYR A 312 -2.21 -11.46 15.06
N GLU A 313 -1.78 -12.66 15.40
CA GLU A 313 -0.89 -13.45 14.55
C GLU A 313 -1.54 -13.78 13.21
N GLY A 314 -0.81 -13.51 12.11
CA GLY A 314 -1.31 -13.75 10.76
C GLY A 314 -2.34 -12.74 10.28
N GLN A 315 -2.43 -11.55 10.90
CA GLN A 315 -3.35 -10.51 10.44
C GLN A 315 -2.97 -9.97 9.06
N GLN A 316 -3.96 -9.83 8.18
CA GLN A 316 -3.75 -9.47 6.77
C GLN A 316 -4.29 -8.09 6.45
N PHE A 317 -3.58 -7.29 5.67
CA PHE A 317 -4.10 -6.05 5.08
C PHE A 317 -3.79 -6.03 3.60
N VAL A 318 -4.77 -5.68 2.77
CA VAL A 318 -4.54 -5.52 1.34
C VAL A 318 -4.35 -4.04 1.03
N PHE A 319 -3.25 -3.68 0.38
CA PHE A 319 -3.04 -2.36 -0.17
C PHE A 319 -3.09 -2.43 -1.68
N GLY A 320 -3.76 -1.46 -2.31
CA GLY A 320 -3.83 -1.39 -3.76
C GLY A 320 -3.63 0.02 -4.30
N ILE A 321 -3.13 0.08 -5.54
CA ILE A 321 -3.01 1.29 -6.35
C ILE A 321 -3.65 0.97 -7.69
N THR A 322 -4.58 1.80 -8.15
CA THR A 322 -5.29 1.53 -9.40
C THR A 322 -5.63 2.81 -10.15
N ARG A 323 -5.83 2.66 -11.46
CA ARG A 323 -6.37 3.71 -12.34
C ARG A 323 -7.87 3.89 -12.19
N LYS A 324 -8.57 2.92 -11.60
CA LYS A 324 -10.00 3.02 -11.35
C LYS A 324 -10.28 4.18 -10.42
N THR A 325 -11.25 4.98 -10.78
CA THR A 325 -11.85 5.99 -9.90
C THR A 325 -12.52 5.32 -8.70
N PRO A 326 -12.71 6.06 -7.59
CA PRO A 326 -13.49 5.54 -6.46
C PRO A 326 -14.89 5.06 -6.86
N ALA A 327 -15.53 5.72 -7.83
CA ALA A 327 -16.83 5.29 -8.36
C ALA A 327 -16.76 3.91 -9.05
N GLU A 328 -15.71 3.64 -9.83
CA GLU A 328 -15.47 2.33 -10.44
C GLU A 328 -15.10 1.24 -9.41
N LEU A 329 -14.62 1.64 -8.22
CA LEU A 329 -14.46 0.77 -7.06
C LEU A 329 -15.76 0.59 -6.25
N GLY A 330 -16.84 1.25 -6.68
CA GLY A 330 -18.19 1.13 -6.11
C GLY A 330 -18.55 2.22 -5.10
N PHE A 331 -17.63 3.13 -4.74
CA PHE A 331 -17.95 4.23 -3.83
C PHE A 331 -19.04 5.12 -4.41
N LYS A 332 -20.01 5.49 -3.58
CA LYS A 332 -21.04 6.44 -3.95
C LYS A 332 -20.57 7.83 -3.56
N LYS A 333 -20.60 8.77 -4.52
CA LYS A 333 -20.42 10.18 -4.19
C LYS A 333 -21.67 10.64 -3.45
N SER A 334 -21.56 10.97 -2.16
CA SER A 334 -22.61 11.74 -1.51
C SER A 334 -22.64 13.11 -2.19
N VAL A 335 -23.76 13.46 -2.79
CA VAL A 335 -24.01 14.85 -3.18
C VAL A 335 -24.24 15.61 -1.89
N SER A 336 -23.18 16.14 -1.29
CA SER A 336 -23.33 17.24 -0.35
C SER A 336 -23.87 18.41 -1.16
N SER A 337 -25.14 18.76 -0.98
CA SER A 337 -25.70 19.99 -1.53
C SER A 337 -24.85 21.18 -1.11
N PRO A 338 -24.62 22.15 -2.00
CA PRO A 338 -23.71 23.27 -1.80
C PRO A 338 -24.06 24.15 -0.59
#